data_AF-A0A928Q480-F1
#
_entry.id   AF-A0A928Q480-F1
#
_cell.length_a   1.000
_cell.length_b   1.000
_cell.length_c   1.000
_cell.angle_alpha   90.00
_cell.angle_beta   90.00
_cell.angle_gamma   90.00
#
_symmetry.space_group_name_H-M   'P 1'
#
loop_
_entity.id
_entity.type
_entity.pdbx_description
1 polymer ?
#
loop_
_entity_poly.entity_id
_entity_poly.type
_entity_poly.pdbx_seq_one_letter_code
_entity_poly.pdbx_strand_id
1 'polypeptide(L)'
;MEVIIIIAILLLLGIIFQVDRTVVILIALAVLCVVSLLLALFFLVACTLLVTSSRKKAECDGTDTPEGRKMKVAFYLIGGERYPCIFPSEGLSEDKFYRKGEARTVFLHKRLKRVFDRYAVMTCVLGLVFGISSSLGLCYLWLSLF
;
A
#
# COMPACT_ATOMS: atom_id res chain seq x y z
N MET A 1 19.27 -13.62 1.34
CA MET A 1 19.89 -14.95 1.61
C MET A 1 18.94 -15.84 2.39
N GLU A 2 18.41 -15.41 3.55
CA GLU A 2 17.48 -16.21 4.38
C GLU A 2 16.23 -16.66 3.63
N VAL A 3 15.55 -15.77 2.91
CA VAL A 3 14.32 -16.10 2.15
C VAL A 3 14.59 -17.16 1.06
N ILE A 4 15.75 -17.09 0.41
CA ILE A 4 16.14 -18.03 -0.65
C ILE A 4 16.37 -19.43 -0.06
N ILE A 5 17.03 -19.51 1.10
CA ILE A 5 17.29 -20.77 1.81
C ILE A 5 15.97 -21.40 2.27
N ILE A 6 15.03 -20.59 2.80
CA ILE A 6 13.71 -21.07 3.23
C ILE A 6 12.93 -21.66 2.05
N ILE A 7 12.91 -20.96 0.90
CA ILE A 7 12.26 -21.46 -0.32
C ILE A 7 12.89 -22.77 -0.79
N ALA A 8 14.22 -22.88 -0.77
CA ALA A 8 14.93 -24.09 -1.17
C ALA A 8 14.58 -25.29 -0.27
N ILE A 9 14.49 -25.09 1.05
CA ILE A 9 14.11 -26.14 2.02
C ILE A 9 12.67 -26.60 1.79
N LEU A 10 11.74 -25.66 1.56
CA LEU A 10 10.33 -25.99 1.28
C LEU A 10 10.17 -26.81 0.00
N LEU A 11 10.90 -26.47 -1.06
CA LEU A 11 10.92 -27.24 -2.30
C LEU A 11 11.49 -28.65 -2.09
N LEU A 12 12.59 -28.76 -1.33
CA LEU A 12 13.21 -30.06 -1.03
C LEU A 12 12.26 -30.97 -0.23
N LEU A 13 11.57 -30.43 0.78
CA LEU A 13 10.54 -31.15 1.53
C LEU A 13 9.40 -31.61 0.62
N GLY A 14 8.94 -30.75 -0.29
CA GLY A 14 7.87 -31.10 -1.24
C GLY A 14 8.22 -32.30 -2.12
N ILE A 15 9.49 -32.41 -2.54
CA ILE A 15 10.00 -33.55 -3.31
C ILE A 15 10.06 -34.82 -2.45
N ILE A 16 10.60 -34.70 -1.22
CA ILE A 16 10.76 -35.84 -0.30
C ILE A 16 9.41 -36.43 0.09
N PHE A 17 8.41 -35.59 0.36
CA PHE A 17 7.08 -36.02 0.77
C PHE A 17 6.17 -36.43 -0.39
N GLN A 18 6.66 -36.42 -1.64
CA GLN A 18 5.87 -36.66 -2.86
C GLN A 18 4.53 -35.91 -2.82
N VAL A 19 4.56 -34.64 -2.38
CA VAL A 19 3.34 -33.86 -2.21
C VAL A 19 2.66 -33.74 -3.56
N ASP A 20 1.38 -34.12 -3.60
CA ASP A 20 0.58 -33.98 -4.80
C ASP A 20 0.61 -32.51 -5.25
N ARG A 21 0.87 -32.29 -6.55
CA ARG A 21 0.94 -30.96 -7.14
C ARG A 21 -0.35 -30.19 -6.89
N THR A 22 -1.48 -30.90 -6.83
CA THR A 22 -2.79 -30.36 -6.48
C THR A 22 -2.80 -29.72 -5.10
N VAL A 23 -2.22 -30.39 -4.09
CA VAL A 23 -2.14 -29.88 -2.71
C VAL A 23 -1.23 -28.65 -2.64
N VAL A 24 -0.11 -28.65 -3.35
CA VAL A 24 0.80 -27.49 -3.41
C VAL A 24 0.11 -26.28 -4.03
N ILE A 25 -0.63 -26.48 -5.14
CA ILE A 25 -1.38 -25.41 -5.82
C ILE A 25 -2.47 -24.86 -4.91
N LEU A 26 -3.21 -25.73 -4.21
CA LEU A 26 -4.21 -25.30 -3.23
C LEU A 26 -3.58 -24.50 -2.10
N ILE A 27 -2.48 -24.94 -1.50
CA ILE A 27 -1.82 -24.16 -0.43
C ILE A 27 -1.37 -22.79 -0.95
N ALA A 28 -0.77 -22.73 -2.15
CA ALA A 28 -0.35 -21.47 -2.75
C ALA A 28 -1.54 -20.53 -3.02
N LEU A 29 -2.64 -21.06 -3.55
CA LEU A 29 -3.86 -20.29 -3.82
C LEU A 29 -4.51 -19.78 -2.53
N ALA A 30 -4.51 -20.58 -1.46
CA ALA A 30 -5.00 -20.18 -0.14
C ALA A 30 -4.21 -19.00 0.41
N VAL A 31 -2.87 -19.08 0.35
CA VAL A 31 -1.99 -17.99 0.80
C VAL A 31 -2.22 -16.73 -0.03
N LEU A 32 -2.33 -16.85 -1.36
CA LEU A 32 -2.63 -15.71 -2.23
C LEU A 32 -3.99 -15.08 -1.91
N CYS A 33 -5.03 -15.89 -1.66
CA CYS A 33 -6.34 -15.39 -1.25
C CYS A 33 -6.22 -14.56 0.04
N VAL A 34 -5.58 -15.10 1.08
CA VAL A 34 -5.40 -14.40 2.36
C VAL A 34 -4.62 -13.09 2.18
N VAL A 35 -3.51 -13.12 1.44
CA VAL A 35 -2.70 -11.92 1.18
C VAL A 35 -3.50 -10.87 0.42
N SER A 36 -4.25 -11.28 -0.61
CA SER A 36 -5.10 -10.36 -1.39
C SER A 36 -6.19 -9.70 -0.54
N LEU A 37 -6.84 -10.47 0.35
CA LEU A 37 -7.85 -9.98 1.28
C LEU A 37 -7.26 -8.99 2.29
N LEU A 38 -6.09 -9.28 2.84
CA LEU A 38 -5.38 -8.36 3.75
C LEU A 38 -5.01 -7.06 3.05
N LEU A 39 -4.56 -7.12 1.80
CA LEU A 39 -4.25 -5.94 1.00
C LEU A 39 -5.51 -5.11 0.68
N ALA A 40 -6.61 -5.77 0.31
CA ALA A 40 -7.89 -5.12 0.09
C ALA A 40 -8.40 -4.42 1.36
N LEU A 41 -8.29 -5.09 2.52
CA LEU A 41 -8.65 -4.53 3.83
C LEU A 41 -7.79 -3.32 4.17
N PHE A 42 -6.48 -3.39 3.93
CA PHE A 42 -5.56 -2.27 4.13
C PHE A 42 -5.98 -1.05 3.32
N PHE A 43 -6.25 -1.21 2.02
CA PHE A 43 -6.72 -0.10 1.19
C PHE A 43 -8.11 0.39 1.55
N LEU A 44 -8.98 -0.49 2.05
CA LEU A 44 -10.30 -0.11 2.56
C LEU A 44 -10.15 0.79 3.78
N VAL A 45 -9.31 0.44 4.74
CA VAL A 45 -8.98 1.29 5.89
C VAL A 45 -8.33 2.61 5.45
N ALA A 46 -7.42 2.59 4.48
CA ALA A 46 -6.82 3.81 3.95
C ALA A 46 -7.87 4.74 3.30
N CYS A 47 -8.82 4.18 2.55
CA CYS A 47 -9.91 4.93 1.94
C CYS A 47 -10.89 5.48 2.98
N THR A 48 -11.21 4.74 4.05
CA THR A 48 -12.07 5.28 5.12
C THR A 48 -11.40 6.45 5.83
N LEU A 49 -10.09 6.36 6.10
CA LEU A 49 -9.30 7.48 6.62
C LEU A 49 -9.24 8.67 5.65
N LEU A 50 -9.24 8.42 4.35
CA LEU A 50 -9.31 9.48 3.35
C LEU A 50 -10.69 10.15 3.36
N VAL A 51 -11.79 9.39 3.46
CA VAL A 51 -13.16 9.96 3.48
C VAL A 51 -13.41 10.78 4.75
N THR A 52 -12.83 10.38 5.90
CA THR A 52 -12.94 11.13 7.16
C THR A 52 -11.99 12.32 7.25
N SER A 53 -11.11 12.51 6.27
CA SER A 53 -10.18 13.63 6.23
C SER A 53 -10.85 14.93 5.77
N SER A 54 -10.27 16.07 6.15
CA SER A 54 -10.77 17.39 5.77
C SER A 54 -9.94 17.98 4.63
N ARG A 55 -10.60 18.52 3.60
CA ARG A 55 -9.92 19.28 2.54
C ARG A 55 -9.30 20.55 3.12
N LYS A 56 -8.02 20.76 2.84
CA LYS A 56 -7.25 21.95 3.23
C LYS A 56 -6.34 22.38 2.08
N LYS A 57 -6.10 23.68 1.97
CA LYS A 57 -5.00 24.20 1.15
C LYS A 57 -3.72 24.07 1.97
N ALA A 58 -2.69 23.51 1.36
CA ALA A 58 -1.38 23.33 1.97
C ALA A 58 -0.29 23.72 0.99
N GLU A 59 0.81 24.23 1.51
CA GLU A 59 2.00 24.54 0.71
C GLU A 59 2.95 23.34 0.76
N CYS A 60 3.49 22.93 -0.38
CA CYS A 60 4.47 21.85 -0.41
C CYS A 60 5.82 22.38 0.11
N ASP A 61 6.33 21.77 1.17
CA ASP A 61 7.62 22.14 1.78
C ASP A 61 8.80 21.29 1.24
N GLY A 62 8.51 20.40 0.29
CA GLY A 62 9.45 19.47 -0.33
C GLY A 62 9.41 18.07 0.27
N THR A 63 10.41 17.27 -0.07
CA THR A 63 10.58 15.89 0.42
C THR A 63 11.69 15.83 1.44
N ASP A 64 11.41 15.26 2.61
CA ASP A 64 12.41 15.05 3.67
C ASP A 64 12.20 13.67 4.30
N THR A 65 13.18 13.19 5.08
CA THR A 65 13.06 11.91 5.78
C THR A 65 12.53 12.18 7.20
N PRO A 66 11.32 11.71 7.56
CA PRO A 66 10.80 11.91 8.90
C PRO A 66 11.65 11.13 9.91
N GLU A 67 11.81 11.70 11.11
CA GLU A 67 12.59 11.09 12.19
C GLU A 67 12.17 9.64 12.45
N GLY A 68 13.14 8.72 12.40
CA GLY A 68 12.91 7.29 12.62
C GLY A 68 12.39 6.50 11.43
N ARG A 69 12.20 7.10 10.25
CA ARG A 69 11.93 6.36 9.00
C ARG A 69 13.15 6.32 8.08
N LYS A 70 13.21 5.28 7.26
CA LYS A 70 14.24 5.10 6.22
C LYS A 70 13.87 5.71 4.86
N MET A 71 12.62 6.15 4.70
CA MET A 71 12.06 6.59 3.41
C MET A 71 11.76 8.08 3.44
N LYS A 72 12.12 8.76 2.35
CA LYS A 72 11.74 10.15 2.09
C LYS A 72 10.22 10.24 1.93
N VAL A 73 9.62 11.28 2.50
CA VAL A 73 8.20 11.58 2.36
C VAL A 73 8.03 13.05 1.99
N ALA A 74 6.97 13.36 1.26
CA ALA A 74 6.60 14.76 1.02
C ALA A 74 5.99 15.39 2.27
N PHE A 75 6.38 16.62 2.57
CA PHE A 75 5.85 17.43 3.66
C PHE A 75 4.98 18.57 3.14
N TYR A 76 3.91 18.83 3.88
CA TYR A 76 2.94 19.88 3.60
C TYR A 76 2.78 20.82 4.80
N LEU A 77 2.85 22.11 4.56
CA LEU A 77 2.62 23.17 5.54
C LEU A 77 1.16 23.58 5.55
N ILE A 78 0.50 23.45 6.71
CA ILE A 78 -0.89 23.88 6.93
C ILE A 78 -0.91 24.75 8.18
N GLY A 79 -1.12 26.06 8.00
CA GLY A 79 -1.20 27.01 9.12
C GLY A 79 0.09 27.07 9.96
N GLY A 80 1.26 26.88 9.35
CA GLY A 80 2.56 26.89 10.02
C GLY A 80 3.01 25.53 10.59
N GLU A 81 2.15 24.50 10.58
CA GLU A 81 2.52 23.15 11.00
C GLU A 81 2.88 22.25 9.81
N ARG A 82 3.94 21.45 9.99
CA ARG A 82 4.43 20.47 9.00
C ARG A 82 3.76 19.12 9.18
N TYR A 83 3.19 18.60 8.10
CA TYR A 83 2.53 17.30 8.07
C TYR A 83 3.12 16.39 6.98
N PRO A 84 3.49 15.14 7.32
CA PRO A 84 3.98 14.18 6.34
C PRO A 84 2.84 13.56 5.52
N CYS A 85 3.13 13.27 4.25
CA CYS A 85 2.25 12.50 3.38
C CYS A 85 2.20 11.02 3.81
N ILE A 86 1.02 10.39 3.75
CA ILE A 86 0.83 8.97 4.09
C ILE A 86 1.46 8.05 3.05
N PHE A 87 1.23 8.36 1.78
CA PHE A 87 1.71 7.61 0.63
C PHE A 87 2.46 8.57 -0.30
N PRO A 88 3.76 8.81 -0.08
CA PRO A 88 4.57 9.61 -0.99
C PRO A 88 4.71 8.90 -2.35
N SER A 89 4.91 9.66 -3.42
CA SER A 89 5.25 9.05 -4.71
C SER A 89 6.66 8.46 -4.64
N GLU A 90 6.76 7.13 -4.65
CA GLU A 90 8.04 6.44 -4.78
C GLU A 90 8.43 6.38 -6.27
N GLY A 91 9.43 7.15 -6.73
CA GLY A 91 9.96 7.01 -8.10
C GLY A 91 10.57 8.24 -8.77
N LEU A 92 10.81 8.11 -10.08
CA LEU A 92 11.61 8.99 -10.96
C LEU A 92 11.09 10.43 -11.18
N SER A 93 10.04 10.89 -10.48
CA SER A 93 9.44 12.20 -10.72
C SER A 93 9.10 12.99 -9.45
N GLU A 94 9.79 12.70 -8.35
CA GLU A 94 9.66 13.48 -7.09
C GLU A 94 9.85 14.99 -7.34
N ASP A 95 10.85 15.39 -8.12
CA ASP A 95 11.17 16.80 -8.41
C ASP A 95 10.08 17.52 -9.23
N LYS A 96 9.34 16.78 -10.05
CA LYS A 96 8.26 17.34 -10.87
C LYS A 96 6.97 17.49 -10.07
N PHE A 97 6.75 16.59 -9.11
CA PHE A 97 5.51 16.54 -8.34
C PHE A 97 5.59 17.25 -7.00
N TYR A 98 6.75 17.37 -6.36
CA TYR A 98 6.90 18.04 -5.07
C TYR A 98 7.66 19.34 -5.18
N ARG A 99 7.20 20.24 -6.06
CA ARG A 99 7.73 21.60 -6.17
C ARG A 99 7.46 22.39 -4.92
N LYS A 100 8.54 22.83 -4.28
CA LYS A 100 8.50 23.64 -3.06
C LYS A 100 7.78 24.98 -3.33
N GLY A 101 6.89 25.37 -2.42
CA GLY A 101 6.14 26.63 -2.51
C GLY A 101 4.83 26.56 -3.32
N GLU A 102 4.51 25.43 -3.95
CA GLU A 102 3.22 25.30 -4.64
C GLU A 102 2.09 25.04 -3.63
N ALA A 103 1.09 25.93 -3.64
CA ALA A 103 -0.15 25.74 -2.91
C ALA A 103 -1.01 24.67 -3.60
N ARG A 104 -1.29 23.57 -2.90
CA ARG A 104 -2.12 22.46 -3.39
C ARG A 104 -3.24 22.16 -2.43
N THR A 105 -4.33 21.62 -2.99
CA THR A 105 -5.42 21.09 -2.16
C THR A 105 -5.06 19.68 -1.75
N VAL A 106 -5.02 19.46 -0.45
CA VAL A 106 -4.70 18.17 0.17
C VAL A 106 -5.77 17.82 1.20
N PHE A 107 -5.73 16.58 1.66
CA PHE A 107 -6.69 16.02 2.59
C PHE A 107 -5.98 15.75 3.92
N LEU A 108 -6.25 16.58 4.93
CA LEU A 108 -5.64 16.47 6.25
C LEU A 108 -6.49 15.60 7.16
N HIS A 109 -5.90 14.52 7.68
CA HIS A 109 -6.51 13.73 8.73
C HIS A 109 -6.00 14.18 10.11
N LYS A 110 -6.81 14.99 10.81
CA LYS A 110 -6.43 15.67 12.07
C LYS A 110 -5.90 14.72 13.15
N ARG A 111 -6.55 13.56 13.35
CA ARG A 111 -6.17 12.61 14.42
C ARG A 111 -4.83 11.92 14.15
N LEU A 112 -4.51 11.67 12.88
CA LEU A 112 -3.28 10.99 12.50
C LEU A 112 -2.12 11.95 12.28
N LYS A 113 -2.39 13.27 12.21
CA LYS A 113 -1.44 14.31 11.78
C LYS A 113 -0.73 13.91 10.49
N ARG A 114 -1.50 13.44 9.51
CA ARG A 114 -0.99 13.05 8.20
C ARG A 114 -1.87 13.58 7.08
N VAL A 115 -1.26 13.73 5.91
CA VAL A 115 -1.88 14.31 4.72
C VAL A 115 -1.99 13.26 3.61
N PHE A 116 -3.11 13.29 2.90
CA PHE A 116 -3.27 12.63 1.61
C PHE A 116 -3.18 13.70 0.51
N ASP A 117 -2.18 13.59 -0.36
CA ASP A 117 -2.08 14.35 -1.59
C ASP A 117 -2.85 13.64 -2.73
N ARG A 118 -2.81 14.20 -3.94
CA ARG A 118 -3.47 13.59 -5.10
C ARG A 118 -2.92 12.19 -5.41
N TYR A 119 -1.63 11.96 -5.18
CA TYR A 119 -1.00 10.65 -5.36
C TYR A 119 -1.54 9.64 -4.36
N ALA A 120 -1.53 9.98 -3.08
CA ALA A 120 -2.08 9.15 -2.01
C ALA A 120 -3.55 8.83 -2.27
N VAL A 121 -4.34 9.78 -2.76
CA VAL A 121 -5.73 9.54 -3.19
C VAL A 121 -5.78 8.52 -4.33
N MET A 122 -4.99 8.71 -5.40
CA MET A 122 -4.94 7.77 -6.53
C MET A 122 -4.50 6.37 -6.09
N THR A 123 -3.44 6.27 -5.28
CA THR A 123 -2.93 5.01 -4.74
C THR A 123 -3.99 4.31 -3.88
N CYS A 124 -4.72 5.03 -3.04
CA CYS A 124 -5.81 4.47 -2.25
C CYS A 124 -6.93 3.91 -3.15
N VAL A 125 -7.38 4.70 -4.14
CA VAL A 125 -8.49 4.30 -5.03
C VAL A 125 -8.09 3.13 -5.92
N LEU A 126 -6.94 3.22 -6.60
CA LEU A 126 -6.45 2.14 -7.45
C LEU A 126 -6.16 0.89 -6.63
N GLY A 127 -5.48 1.03 -5.49
CA GLY A 127 -5.20 -0.09 -4.58
C GLY A 127 -6.46 -0.79 -4.10
N LEU A 128 -7.53 -0.04 -3.81
CA LEU A 128 -8.82 -0.63 -3.44
C LEU A 128 -9.47 -1.38 -4.61
N VAL A 129 -9.52 -0.78 -5.80
CA VAL A 129 -10.14 -1.39 -6.99
C VAL A 129 -9.41 -2.69 -7.38
N PHE A 130 -8.08 -2.65 -7.46
CA PHE A 130 -7.27 -3.84 -7.76
C PHE A 130 -7.30 -4.86 -6.63
N GLY A 131 -7.30 -4.41 -5.37
CA GLY A 131 -7.39 -5.28 -4.20
C GLY A 131 -8.69 -6.07 -4.15
N ILE A 132 -9.84 -5.41 -4.33
CA ILE A 132 -11.14 -6.08 -4.37
C ILE A 132 -11.24 -7.00 -5.59
N SER A 133 -10.84 -6.53 -6.77
CA SER A 133 -10.95 -7.32 -8.01
C SER A 133 -10.10 -8.59 -7.95
N SER A 134 -8.85 -8.49 -7.45
CA SER A 134 -7.98 -9.65 -7.28
C SER A 134 -8.49 -10.61 -6.22
N SER A 135 -8.99 -10.10 -5.09
CA SER A 135 -9.57 -10.94 -4.03
C SER A 135 -10.77 -11.74 -4.54
N LEU A 136 -11.69 -11.08 -5.26
CA LEU A 136 -12.85 -11.75 -5.86
C LEU A 136 -12.44 -12.80 -6.89
N GLY A 137 -11.47 -12.48 -7.76
CA GLY A 137 -10.94 -13.41 -8.75
C GLY A 137 -10.30 -14.65 -8.13
N LEU A 138 -9.50 -14.46 -7.08
CA LEU A 138 -8.85 -15.56 -6.36
C LEU A 138 -9.85 -16.41 -5.58
N CYS A 139 -10.84 -15.81 -4.93
CA CYS A 139 -11.92 -16.55 -4.28
C CYS A 139 -12.79 -17.33 -5.28
N TYR A 140 -13.07 -16.78 -6.45
CA TYR A 140 -13.77 -17.49 -7.51
C TYR A 140 -12.98 -18.71 -7.99
N LEU A 141 -11.67 -18.52 -8.27
CA LEU A 141 -10.78 -19.62 -8.66
C LEU A 141 -10.72 -20.70 -7.57
N TRP A 142 -10.64 -20.30 -6.30
CA TRP A 142 -10.68 -21.22 -5.17
C TRP A 142 -11.95 -22.06 -5.17
N LEU A 143 -13.12 -21.42 -5.26
CA LEU A 143 -14.41 -22.11 -5.27
C LEU A 143 -14.58 -23.00 -6.50
N SER A 144 -13.98 -22.67 -7.65
CA SER A 144 -14.06 -23.50 -8.85
C SER A 144 -13.23 -24.79 -8.80
N LEU A 145 -12.33 -24.91 -7.82
CA LEU A 145 -11.47 -26.08 -7.63
C LEU A 145 -12.07 -27.11 -6.64
N PHE A 146 -13.19 -26.79 -6.00
CA PHE A 146 -13.93 -27.66 -5.07
C PHE A 146 -15.33 -27.97 -5.62
#